data_AF-A0A847QC85-F1
#
_entry.id   AF-A0A847QC85-F1
#
_cell.length_a   1.000
_cell.length_b   1.000
_cell.length_c   1.000
_cell.angle_alpha   90.00
_cell.angle_beta   90.00
_cell.angle_gamma   90.00
#
_symmetry.space_group_name_H-M   'P 1'
#
loop_
_entity.id
_entity.type
_entity.pdbx_description
1 polymer ?
#
loop_
_entity_poly.entity_id
_entity_poly.type
_entity_poly.pdbx_seq_one_letter_code
_entity_poly.pdbx_strand_id
1 'polypeptide(L)'
;MNLNIDEANRCLLCKNARCQAACPINTDIPKIISLYKEGKREEAQKELFENNPFSSVCSLVCDWDTQCKGNCIKGIKGDPVEFYKIEQELSLEYLKNLKLEKPESNGKRIAIVGGGPAGMTVALILGQRGYQITLFDENPRVGGVLRYGIPDFRLDKAIVDRYEEILKDLGVIIRPNTLIGTVITLDQLLNDGYDAIFIGTGVGRPKELDIKGETLGHVHYAIDFLRSPETYDFKEKVVVIGAGNVAMDAARTLKRQGKDVTVYYRKTFENMSANKSEIEEALEEGVKFEVFKAPVEFVDEGVIFSDTENYTDENGRIQTRIVENSEKLVKCDGVIIAVSQTTKKNLVSSSDIEINKWGLLVTDSKGETSMNNVFGSGDVVSGARTVVETIANAKRIALNMDLFCKGGSKLEKARLLIEEIDKEMVELFEKRFKAVKDVIDFKKENNMDITDSSREEFLINKNLGYLKDKALEKYYVEFLKNMFVVSKKYQSDIK
;
A
#
# COMPACT_ATOMS: atom_id res chain seq x y z
N MET A 1 -26.22 12.83 -1.27
CA MET A 1 -26.87 12.01 -0.22
C MET A 1 -25.89 10.92 0.15
N ASN A 2 -25.68 10.65 1.44
CA ASN A 2 -24.73 9.62 1.90
C ASN A 2 -25.33 8.23 1.67
N LEU A 3 -24.81 7.47 0.70
CA LEU A 3 -25.35 6.17 0.31
C LEU A 3 -25.12 5.09 1.38
N ASN A 4 -24.02 5.19 2.12
CA ASN A 4 -23.60 4.23 3.14
C ASN A 4 -23.84 4.75 4.58
N ILE A 5 -24.88 5.57 4.79
CA ILE A 5 -25.17 6.17 6.11
C ILE A 5 -25.53 5.11 7.17
N ASP A 6 -26.22 4.05 6.80
CA ASP A 6 -26.57 2.97 7.72
C ASP A 6 -25.31 2.22 8.21
N GLU A 7 -24.34 2.03 7.31
CA GLU A 7 -23.05 1.44 7.65
C GLU A 7 -22.23 2.36 8.56
N ALA A 8 -22.23 3.67 8.29
CA ALA A 8 -21.60 4.65 9.16
C ALA A 8 -22.24 4.67 10.57
N ASN A 9 -23.57 4.54 10.64
CA ASN A 9 -24.32 4.49 11.90
C ASN A 9 -24.01 3.22 12.73
N ARG A 10 -23.57 2.13 12.08
CA ARG A 10 -23.10 0.92 12.77
C ARG A 10 -21.77 1.14 13.52
N CYS A 11 -20.99 2.16 13.19
CA CYS A 11 -19.68 2.42 13.79
C CYS A 11 -19.77 2.96 15.22
N LEU A 12 -18.91 2.42 16.10
CA LEU A 12 -18.82 2.78 17.52
C LEU A 12 -17.95 4.01 17.79
N LEU A 13 -17.32 4.60 16.76
CA LEU A 13 -16.38 5.73 16.88
C LEU A 13 -15.34 5.50 18.00
N CYS A 14 -14.70 4.33 17.96
CA CYS A 14 -13.81 3.88 19.03
C CYS A 14 -12.67 4.85 19.28
N LYS A 15 -12.49 5.28 20.54
CA LYS A 15 -11.36 6.14 20.95
C LYS A 15 -9.98 5.50 20.71
N ASN A 16 -9.87 4.18 20.88
CA ASN A 16 -8.67 3.41 20.56
C ASN A 16 -9.00 2.52 19.35
N ALA A 17 -9.04 3.11 18.16
CA ALA A 17 -9.49 2.44 16.95
C ALA A 17 -8.46 1.41 16.45
N ARG A 18 -8.73 0.12 16.70
CA ARG A 18 -7.94 -0.99 16.17
C ARG A 18 -7.91 -1.03 14.64
N CYS A 19 -8.99 -0.59 13.98
CA CYS A 19 -9.06 -0.49 12.53
C CYS A 19 -8.07 0.53 11.95
N GLN A 20 -7.85 1.67 12.63
CA GLN A 20 -6.82 2.65 12.25
C GLN A 20 -5.43 2.08 12.47
N ALA A 21 -5.17 1.49 13.64
CA ALA A 21 -3.86 0.91 13.96
C ALA A 21 -3.45 -0.25 13.03
N ALA A 22 -4.43 -0.98 12.48
CA ALA A 22 -4.21 -2.05 11.51
C ALA A 22 -4.12 -1.56 10.05
N CYS A 23 -4.47 -0.30 9.77
CA CYS A 23 -4.35 0.28 8.45
C CYS A 23 -2.88 0.68 8.20
N PRO A 24 -2.21 0.18 7.14
CA PRO A 24 -0.79 0.49 6.91
C PRO A 24 -0.49 1.99 6.71
N ILE A 25 -1.47 2.75 6.20
CA ILE A 25 -1.39 4.21 6.06
C ILE A 25 -2.10 4.97 7.20
N ASN A 26 -2.47 4.26 8.28
CA ASN A 26 -3.00 4.79 9.52
C ASN A 26 -4.19 5.76 9.37
N THR A 27 -5.08 5.50 8.40
CA THR A 27 -6.28 6.32 8.16
C THR A 27 -7.12 6.46 9.43
N ASP A 28 -7.46 7.69 9.80
CA ASP A 28 -8.32 8.00 10.96
C ASP A 28 -9.79 7.67 10.66
N ILE A 29 -10.10 6.38 10.65
CA ILE A 29 -11.41 5.83 10.31
C ILE A 29 -12.54 6.44 11.19
N PRO A 30 -12.41 6.56 12.53
CA PRO A 30 -13.43 7.22 13.35
C PRO A 30 -13.69 8.66 12.93
N LYS A 31 -12.63 9.45 12.65
CA LYS A 31 -12.78 10.84 12.21
C LYS A 31 -13.51 10.93 10.88
N ILE A 32 -13.11 10.12 9.89
CA ILE A 32 -13.78 10.09 8.57
C ILE A 32 -15.26 9.72 8.72
N ILE A 33 -15.58 8.71 9.53
CA ILE A 33 -16.96 8.31 9.77
C ILE A 33 -17.74 9.40 10.52
N SER A 34 -17.13 10.13 11.46
CA SER A 34 -17.79 11.26 12.13
C SER A 34 -18.16 12.36 11.14
N LEU A 35 -17.19 12.79 10.32
CA LEU A 35 -17.43 13.79 9.27
C LEU A 35 -18.51 13.33 8.29
N TYR A 36 -18.49 12.06 7.90
CA TYR A 36 -19.50 11.47 7.03
C TYR A 36 -20.90 11.55 7.67
N LYS A 37 -21.05 11.16 8.95
CA LYS A 37 -22.33 11.22 9.69
C LYS A 37 -22.84 12.65 9.89
N GLU A 38 -21.93 13.61 10.04
CA GLU A 38 -22.25 15.04 10.19
C GLU A 38 -22.60 15.73 8.86
N GLY A 39 -22.57 14.99 7.74
CA GLY A 39 -22.82 15.55 6.40
C GLY A 39 -21.65 16.35 5.81
N LYS A 40 -20.49 16.36 6.48
CA LYS A 40 -19.27 17.05 6.06
C LYS A 40 -18.45 16.20 5.07
N ARG A 41 -19.07 15.86 3.93
CA ARG A 41 -18.46 14.99 2.92
C ARG A 41 -17.16 15.54 2.36
N GLU A 42 -17.12 16.81 1.98
CA GLU A 42 -15.93 17.42 1.36
C GLU A 42 -14.73 17.40 2.31
N GLU A 43 -14.94 17.68 3.59
CA GLU A 43 -13.91 17.57 4.62
C GLU A 43 -13.40 16.12 4.75
N ALA A 44 -14.31 15.14 4.76
CA ALA A 44 -13.95 13.72 4.82
C ALA A 44 -13.16 13.26 3.58
N GLN A 45 -13.56 13.71 2.39
CA GLN A 45 -12.88 13.43 1.12
C GLN A 45 -11.47 14.00 1.09
N LYS A 46 -11.32 15.27 1.48
CA LYS A 46 -10.02 15.94 1.55
C LYS A 46 -9.09 15.24 2.53
N GLU A 47 -9.58 14.92 3.73
CA GLU A 47 -8.80 14.21 4.75
C GLU A 47 -8.35 12.82 4.26
N LEU A 48 -9.22 12.07 3.58
CA LEU A 48 -8.87 10.78 2.98
C LEU A 48 -7.74 10.92 1.97
N PHE A 49 -7.85 11.88 1.05
CA PHE A 49 -6.86 12.09 -0.01
C PHE A 49 -5.52 12.60 0.54
N GLU A 50 -5.53 13.54 1.50
CA GLU A 50 -4.32 14.05 2.14
C GLU A 50 -3.60 12.94 2.93
N ASN A 51 -4.36 12.03 3.56
CA ASN A 51 -3.77 10.88 4.22
C ASN A 51 -3.25 9.84 3.23
N ASN A 52 -4.12 9.36 2.34
CA ASN A 52 -3.84 8.35 1.33
C ASN A 52 -4.25 8.89 -0.05
N PRO A 53 -3.30 9.38 -0.86
CA PRO A 53 -3.64 9.94 -2.17
C PRO A 53 -4.21 8.93 -3.15
N PHE A 54 -4.11 7.63 -2.84
CA PHE A 54 -4.66 6.51 -3.61
C PHE A 54 -5.83 5.84 -2.88
N SER A 55 -6.53 6.57 -1.99
CA SER A 55 -7.66 6.03 -1.22
C SER A 55 -8.74 5.40 -2.11
N SER A 56 -8.99 5.94 -3.31
CA SER A 56 -9.95 5.39 -4.26
C SER A 56 -9.54 4.03 -4.85
N VAL A 57 -8.24 3.73 -4.89
CA VAL A 57 -7.71 2.42 -5.29
C VAL A 57 -7.73 1.48 -4.08
N CYS A 58 -7.22 1.94 -2.93
CA CYS A 58 -7.17 1.16 -1.70
C CYS A 58 -8.56 0.72 -1.23
N SER A 59 -9.59 1.53 -1.46
CA SER A 59 -10.98 1.17 -1.15
C SER A 59 -11.54 0.04 -2.00
N LEU A 60 -10.85 -0.36 -3.08
CA LEU A 60 -11.26 -1.42 -4.01
C LEU A 60 -10.40 -2.69 -3.89
N VAL A 61 -9.11 -2.55 -3.54
CA VAL A 61 -8.14 -3.66 -3.66
C VAL A 61 -7.41 -4.04 -2.37
N CYS A 62 -7.62 -3.32 -1.27
CA CYS A 62 -6.99 -3.68 0.00
C CYS A 62 -7.53 -5.01 0.56
N ASP A 63 -6.68 -5.70 1.33
CA ASP A 63 -7.08 -6.86 2.11
C ASP A 63 -7.79 -6.42 3.40
N TRP A 64 -9.06 -6.03 3.28
CA TRP A 64 -9.82 -5.47 4.41
C TRP A 64 -9.96 -6.47 5.57
N ASP A 65 -10.01 -7.76 5.27
CA ASP A 65 -10.24 -8.84 6.24
C ASP A 65 -9.05 -9.08 7.18
N THR A 66 -7.84 -8.73 6.77
CA THR A 66 -6.66 -8.72 7.68
C THR A 66 -6.34 -7.33 8.21
N GLN A 67 -6.89 -6.27 7.60
CA GLN A 67 -6.66 -4.87 7.95
C GLN A 67 -7.87 -4.25 8.69
N CYS A 68 -8.45 -3.17 8.16
CA CYS A 68 -9.39 -2.32 8.87
C CYS A 68 -10.68 -3.04 9.30
N LYS A 69 -11.32 -3.81 8.40
CA LYS A 69 -12.55 -4.57 8.68
C LYS A 69 -12.25 -5.71 9.67
N GLY A 70 -11.20 -6.49 9.42
CA GLY A 70 -10.77 -7.60 10.28
C GLY A 70 -10.44 -7.19 11.72
N ASN A 71 -9.96 -5.96 11.90
CA ASN A 71 -9.59 -5.44 13.21
C ASN A 71 -10.67 -4.53 13.83
N CYS A 72 -11.86 -4.44 13.23
CA CYS A 72 -12.96 -3.66 13.79
C CYS A 72 -13.41 -4.26 15.14
N ILE A 73 -13.45 -3.44 16.21
CA ILE A 73 -13.86 -3.89 17.55
C ILE A 73 -15.29 -4.46 17.55
N LYS A 74 -16.17 -3.94 16.69
CA LYS A 74 -17.54 -4.46 16.55
C LYS A 74 -17.56 -5.93 16.09
N GLY A 75 -16.56 -6.33 15.30
CA GLY A 75 -16.35 -7.70 14.82
C GLY A 75 -16.18 -8.76 15.91
N ILE A 76 -15.94 -8.36 17.17
CA ILE A 76 -15.75 -9.31 18.29
C ILE A 76 -17.07 -10.00 18.69
N LYS A 77 -18.21 -9.29 18.60
CA LYS A 77 -19.53 -9.79 19.05
C LYS A 77 -20.63 -9.68 17.99
N GLY A 78 -20.26 -9.35 16.76
CA GLY A 78 -21.19 -9.19 15.65
C GLY A 78 -20.43 -8.82 14.38
N ASP A 79 -21.12 -8.26 13.39
CA ASP A 79 -20.51 -7.96 12.11
C ASP A 79 -19.63 -6.69 12.18
N PRO A 80 -18.40 -6.72 11.61
CA PRO A 80 -17.53 -5.56 11.55
C PRO A 80 -18.13 -4.46 10.67
N VAL A 81 -17.63 -3.24 10.85
CA VAL A 81 -17.98 -2.11 9.99
C VAL A 81 -17.16 -2.18 8.71
N GLU A 82 -17.86 -2.07 7.59
CA GLU A 82 -17.32 -2.12 6.24
C GLU A 82 -16.90 -0.73 5.77
N PHE A 83 -15.92 -0.15 6.47
CA PHE A 83 -15.42 1.20 6.20
C PHE A 83 -15.03 1.42 4.73
N TYR A 84 -14.49 0.39 4.08
CA TYR A 84 -14.07 0.45 2.68
C TYR A 84 -15.21 0.86 1.73
N LYS A 85 -16.49 0.57 2.05
CA LYS A 85 -17.64 1.03 1.26
C LYS A 85 -17.83 2.56 1.34
N ILE A 86 -17.63 3.12 2.53
CA ILE A 86 -17.68 4.58 2.77
C ILE A 86 -16.46 5.25 2.11
N GLU A 87 -15.27 4.66 2.28
CA GLU A 87 -14.03 5.14 1.65
C GLU A 87 -14.16 5.15 0.13
N GLN A 88 -14.71 4.09 -0.46
CA GLN A 88 -14.95 3.96 -1.90
C GLN A 88 -15.88 5.05 -2.42
N GLU A 89 -17.02 5.24 -1.76
CA GLU A 89 -17.99 6.27 -2.12
C GLU A 89 -17.36 7.67 -2.13
N LEU A 90 -16.69 8.04 -1.03
CA LEU A 90 -16.08 9.36 -0.89
C LEU A 90 -14.92 9.55 -1.88
N SER A 91 -14.01 8.58 -1.95
CA SER A 91 -12.75 8.71 -2.69
C SER A 91 -12.95 8.65 -4.20
N LEU A 92 -13.87 7.81 -4.71
CA LEU A 92 -14.14 7.78 -6.15
C LEU A 92 -14.83 9.05 -6.63
N GLU A 93 -15.74 9.62 -5.84
CA GLU A 93 -16.37 10.91 -6.16
C GLU A 93 -15.34 12.04 -6.13
N TYR A 94 -14.49 12.06 -5.09
CA TYR A 94 -13.47 13.09 -4.95
C TYR A 94 -12.45 13.05 -6.09
N LEU A 95 -11.95 11.86 -6.45
CA LEU A 95 -10.96 11.70 -7.52
C LEU A 95 -11.49 12.21 -8.88
N LYS A 96 -12.77 11.99 -9.19
CA LYS A 96 -13.40 12.47 -10.43
C LYS A 96 -13.38 13.99 -10.54
N ASN A 97 -13.57 14.70 -9.43
CA ASN A 97 -13.69 16.15 -9.39
C ASN A 97 -12.40 16.86 -8.98
N LEU A 98 -11.42 16.14 -8.45
CA LEU A 98 -10.15 16.68 -7.98
C LEU A 98 -9.46 17.44 -9.11
N LYS A 99 -9.05 18.68 -8.86
CA LYS A 99 -8.19 19.44 -9.75
C LYS A 99 -7.01 19.95 -8.94
N LEU A 100 -5.81 19.58 -9.35
CA LEU A 100 -4.59 20.10 -8.75
C LEU A 100 -3.97 21.09 -9.71
N GLU A 101 -3.72 22.30 -9.23
CA GLU A 101 -3.01 23.30 -10.02
C GLU A 101 -1.50 23.04 -9.93
N LYS A 102 -0.81 23.21 -11.05
CA LYS A 102 0.65 23.14 -11.09
C LYS A 102 1.22 24.25 -10.20
N PRO A 103 1.96 23.91 -9.13
CA PRO A 103 2.58 24.91 -8.27
C PRO A 103 3.76 25.61 -8.97
N GLU A 104 4.18 26.76 -8.41
CA GLU A 104 5.41 27.42 -8.82
C GLU A 104 6.61 26.48 -8.63
N SER A 105 7.57 26.56 -9.55
CA SER A 105 8.75 25.71 -9.47
C SER A 105 9.66 26.12 -8.32
N ASN A 106 10.06 25.14 -7.51
CA ASN A 106 11.07 25.34 -6.46
C ASN A 106 12.52 25.27 -7.00
N GLY A 107 12.69 25.15 -8.32
CA GLY A 107 14.00 25.10 -9.00
C GLY A 107 14.72 23.75 -8.93
N LYS A 108 14.13 22.73 -8.31
CA LYS A 108 14.74 21.40 -8.13
C LYS A 108 14.14 20.35 -9.07
N ARG A 109 14.98 19.45 -9.58
CA ARG A 109 14.63 18.39 -10.53
C ARG A 109 14.72 17.00 -9.90
N ILE A 110 13.67 16.19 -10.08
CA ILE A 110 13.62 14.82 -9.54
C ILE A 110 13.32 13.84 -10.66
N ALA A 111 14.12 12.78 -10.76
CA ALA A 111 13.85 11.64 -11.63
C ALA A 111 13.14 10.56 -10.83
N ILE A 112 12.03 10.03 -11.35
CA ILE A 112 11.30 8.92 -10.75
C ILE A 112 11.39 7.73 -11.71
N VAL A 113 11.97 6.64 -11.27
CA VAL A 113 12.19 5.42 -12.04
C VAL A 113 11.16 4.36 -11.62
N GLY A 114 10.16 4.13 -12.48
CA GLY A 114 9.02 3.26 -12.25
C GLY A 114 7.76 4.05 -11.90
N GLY A 115 6.74 3.97 -12.76
CA GLY A 115 5.44 4.60 -12.62
C GLY A 115 4.39 3.72 -11.94
N GLY A 116 4.79 2.82 -11.05
CA GLY A 116 3.86 2.07 -10.20
C GLY A 116 3.32 2.91 -9.03
N PRO A 117 2.55 2.29 -8.10
CA PRO A 117 1.99 2.99 -6.94
C PRO A 117 3.02 3.83 -6.17
N ALA A 118 4.22 3.29 -5.95
CA ALA A 118 5.29 3.98 -5.21
C ALA A 118 5.74 5.26 -5.94
N GLY A 119 6.12 5.14 -7.21
CA GLY A 119 6.60 6.27 -8.01
C GLY A 119 5.53 7.32 -8.26
N MET A 120 4.29 6.90 -8.54
CA MET A 120 3.17 7.84 -8.67
C MET A 120 2.86 8.57 -7.34
N THR A 121 2.98 7.89 -6.19
CA THR A 121 2.83 8.55 -4.88
C THR A 121 3.90 9.63 -4.67
N VAL A 122 5.16 9.32 -4.94
CA VAL A 122 6.26 10.30 -4.84
C VAL A 122 6.06 11.45 -5.81
N ALA A 123 5.67 11.16 -7.07
CA ALA A 123 5.41 12.16 -8.09
C ALA A 123 4.30 13.12 -7.69
N LEU A 124 3.22 12.59 -7.11
CA LEU A 124 2.08 13.39 -6.66
C LEU A 124 2.47 14.32 -5.49
N ILE A 125 3.16 13.79 -4.47
CA ILE A 125 3.55 14.55 -3.28
C ILE A 125 4.60 15.62 -3.63
N LEU A 126 5.67 15.25 -4.35
CA LEU A 126 6.73 16.20 -4.71
C LEU A 126 6.26 17.15 -5.82
N GLY A 127 5.42 16.71 -6.74
CA GLY A 127 4.80 17.57 -7.76
C GLY A 127 4.01 18.71 -7.12
N GLN A 128 3.20 18.43 -6.09
CA GLN A 128 2.49 19.46 -5.30
C GLN A 128 3.42 20.42 -4.55
N ARG A 129 4.69 20.06 -4.36
CA ARG A 129 5.72 20.88 -3.68
C ARG A 129 6.60 21.69 -4.65
N GLY A 130 6.26 21.75 -5.93
CA GLY A 130 6.96 22.58 -6.91
C GLY A 130 8.19 21.94 -7.57
N TYR A 131 8.45 20.66 -7.30
CA TYR A 131 9.56 19.95 -7.93
C TYR A 131 9.26 19.69 -9.42
N GLN A 132 10.28 19.83 -10.26
CA GLN A 132 10.22 19.45 -11.66
C GLN A 132 10.44 17.94 -11.77
N ILE A 133 9.35 17.19 -11.92
CA ILE A 133 9.38 15.73 -11.95
C ILE A 133 9.46 15.22 -13.40
N THR A 134 10.41 14.34 -13.66
CA THR A 134 10.35 13.44 -14.82
C THR A 134 10.19 12.00 -14.33
N LEU A 135 9.10 11.35 -14.75
CA LEU A 135 8.78 9.97 -14.41
C LEU A 135 9.07 9.07 -15.61
N PHE A 136 9.99 8.13 -15.43
CA PHE A 136 10.40 7.13 -16.41
C PHE A 136 9.70 5.81 -16.11
N ASP A 137 9.01 5.24 -17.09
CA ASP A 137 8.38 3.92 -16.96
C ASP A 137 8.77 3.04 -18.13
N GLU A 138 9.03 1.75 -17.88
CA GLU A 138 9.34 0.77 -18.92
C GLU A 138 8.14 0.43 -19.80
N ASN A 139 6.92 0.66 -19.29
CA ASN A 139 5.68 0.34 -19.97
C ASN A 139 5.15 1.55 -20.77
N PRO A 140 4.20 1.34 -21.69
CA PRO A 140 3.61 2.42 -22.48
C PRO A 140 2.84 3.46 -21.67
N ARG A 141 2.35 3.08 -20.48
CA ARG A 141 1.53 3.93 -19.59
C ARG A 141 1.96 3.70 -18.15
N VAL A 142 1.83 4.71 -17.30
CA VAL A 142 2.06 4.57 -15.86
C VAL A 142 0.91 3.81 -15.18
N GLY A 143 1.15 3.33 -13.97
CA GLY A 143 0.20 2.59 -13.14
C GLY A 143 0.82 1.33 -12.54
N GLY A 144 1.88 0.79 -13.14
CA GLY A 144 2.53 -0.45 -12.70
C GLY A 144 1.50 -1.56 -12.45
N VAL A 145 1.57 -2.22 -11.29
CA VAL A 145 0.63 -3.29 -10.91
C VAL A 145 -0.85 -2.87 -10.95
N LEU A 146 -1.18 -1.58 -10.71
CA LEU A 146 -2.56 -1.10 -10.78
C LEU A 146 -3.14 -1.21 -12.19
N ARG A 147 -2.29 -1.00 -13.21
CA ARG A 147 -2.68 -1.09 -14.61
C ARG A 147 -2.47 -2.50 -15.18
N TYR A 148 -1.35 -3.11 -14.85
CA TYR A 148 -0.83 -4.28 -15.54
C TYR A 148 -0.93 -5.58 -14.76
N GLY A 149 -1.27 -5.53 -13.47
CA GLY A 149 -1.35 -6.72 -12.61
C GLY A 149 -2.75 -7.00 -12.08
N ILE A 150 -3.49 -5.96 -11.67
CA ILE A 150 -4.84 -6.13 -11.11
C ILE A 150 -5.86 -6.15 -12.26
N PRO A 151 -6.74 -7.15 -12.42
CA PRO A 151 -7.73 -7.18 -13.50
C PRO A 151 -8.80 -6.08 -13.42
N ASP A 152 -9.42 -5.75 -14.57
CA ASP A 152 -10.46 -4.71 -14.69
C ASP A 152 -11.68 -4.93 -13.79
N PHE A 153 -12.04 -6.19 -13.55
CA PHE A 153 -13.18 -6.51 -12.68
C PHE A 153 -12.92 -6.22 -11.20
N ARG A 154 -11.66 -5.98 -10.80
CA ARG A 154 -11.28 -5.53 -9.46
C ARG A 154 -10.96 -4.04 -9.41
N LEU A 155 -10.30 -3.53 -10.46
CA LEU A 155 -9.87 -2.15 -10.54
C LEU A 155 -10.05 -1.62 -11.96
N ASP A 156 -11.07 -0.79 -12.14
CA ASP A 156 -11.31 -0.07 -13.39
C ASP A 156 -10.11 0.81 -13.76
N LYS A 157 -9.56 0.60 -14.96
CA LYS A 157 -8.40 1.35 -15.46
C LYS A 157 -8.68 2.83 -15.61
N ALA A 158 -9.93 3.25 -15.78
CA ALA A 158 -10.30 4.65 -15.80
C ALA A 158 -9.88 5.39 -14.51
N ILE A 159 -9.84 4.69 -13.36
CA ILE A 159 -9.34 5.23 -12.09
C ILE A 159 -7.84 5.53 -12.19
N VAL A 160 -7.06 4.61 -12.74
CA VAL A 160 -5.61 4.77 -12.94
C VAL A 160 -5.32 5.86 -13.98
N ASP A 161 -6.15 5.95 -15.02
CA ASP A 161 -6.08 6.99 -16.05
C ASP A 161 -6.28 8.38 -15.45
N ARG A 162 -7.26 8.52 -14.54
CA ARG A 162 -7.48 9.76 -13.81
C ARG A 162 -6.28 10.17 -12.97
N TYR A 163 -5.57 9.22 -12.33
CA TYR A 163 -4.32 9.54 -11.63
C TYR A 163 -3.21 9.98 -12.57
N GLU A 164 -3.07 9.33 -13.73
CA GLU A 164 -2.10 9.73 -14.76
C GLU A 164 -2.36 11.17 -15.23
N GLU A 165 -3.62 11.55 -15.43
CA GLU A 165 -4.02 12.92 -15.75
C GLU A 165 -3.67 13.91 -14.63
N ILE A 166 -3.96 13.58 -13.37
CA ILE A 166 -3.61 14.44 -12.22
C ILE A 166 -2.10 14.71 -12.16
N LEU A 167 -1.28 13.71 -12.46
CA LEU A 167 0.17 13.91 -12.54
C LEU A 167 0.54 14.88 -13.66
N LYS A 168 -0.11 14.78 -14.83
CA LYS A 168 0.10 15.73 -15.93
C LYS A 168 -0.38 17.14 -15.57
N ASP A 169 -1.50 17.28 -14.85
CA ASP A 169 -2.03 18.56 -14.35
C ASP A 169 -1.02 19.25 -13.42
N LEU A 170 -0.30 18.48 -12.59
CA LEU A 170 0.82 18.95 -11.75
C LEU A 170 2.10 19.27 -12.54
N GLY A 171 2.11 19.04 -13.86
CA GLY A 171 3.26 19.26 -14.73
C GLY A 171 4.33 18.16 -14.66
N VAL A 172 3.99 16.96 -14.18
CA VAL A 172 4.89 15.79 -14.25
C VAL A 172 5.08 15.39 -15.70
N ILE A 173 6.34 15.28 -16.13
CA ILE A 173 6.69 14.80 -17.47
C ILE A 173 6.83 13.28 -17.41
N ILE A 174 6.00 12.55 -18.17
CA ILE A 174 6.05 11.09 -18.26
C ILE A 174 6.85 10.69 -19.49
N ARG A 175 7.88 9.87 -19.30
CA ARG A 175 8.68 9.22 -20.36
C ARG A 175 8.35 7.72 -20.38
N PRO A 176 7.35 7.31 -21.18
CA PRO A 176 6.96 5.90 -21.29
C PRO A 176 8.00 5.11 -22.09
N ASN A 177 7.91 3.78 -22.07
CA ASN A 177 8.79 2.85 -22.79
C ASN A 177 10.29 3.11 -22.57
N THR A 178 10.65 3.58 -21.38
CA THR A 178 12.01 3.97 -21.02
C THR A 178 12.50 3.13 -19.84
N LEU A 179 13.23 2.06 -20.14
CA LEU A 179 13.86 1.21 -19.13
C LEU A 179 15.19 1.80 -18.67
N ILE A 180 15.25 2.24 -17.42
CA ILE A 180 16.49 2.72 -16.78
C ILE A 180 17.37 1.53 -16.39
N GLY A 181 18.69 1.70 -16.51
CA GLY A 181 19.72 0.71 -16.23
C GLY A 181 20.14 -0.15 -17.43
N THR A 182 19.69 0.21 -18.63
CA THR A 182 20.14 -0.43 -19.88
C THR A 182 20.86 0.60 -20.76
N VAL A 183 20.10 1.43 -21.48
CA VAL A 183 20.64 2.50 -22.34
C VAL A 183 20.87 3.79 -21.54
N ILE A 184 19.91 4.15 -20.68
CA ILE A 184 20.00 5.29 -19.76
C ILE A 184 20.34 4.76 -18.37
N THR A 185 21.41 5.23 -17.75
CA THR A 185 21.85 4.80 -16.41
C THR A 185 21.52 5.83 -15.33
N LEU A 186 21.60 5.41 -14.05
CA LEU A 186 21.42 6.32 -12.92
C LEU A 186 22.47 7.44 -12.91
N ASP A 187 23.73 7.13 -13.23
CA ASP A 187 24.80 8.12 -13.30
C ASP A 187 24.55 9.17 -14.38
N GLN A 188 24.00 8.79 -15.53
CA GLN A 188 23.62 9.74 -16.58
C GLN A 188 22.51 10.68 -16.11
N LEU A 189 21.51 10.16 -15.40
CA LEU A 189 20.48 11.01 -14.79
C LEU A 189 21.10 11.99 -13.78
N LEU A 190 22.04 11.55 -12.93
CA LEU A 190 22.73 12.48 -12.02
C LEU A 190 23.54 13.53 -12.79
N ASN A 191 24.27 13.13 -13.83
CA ASN A 191 25.06 14.03 -14.68
C ASN A 191 24.21 15.04 -15.45
N ASP A 192 22.96 14.69 -15.81
CA ASP A 192 22.00 15.58 -16.46
C ASP A 192 21.42 16.64 -15.49
N GLY A 193 21.82 16.62 -14.21
CA GLY A 193 21.49 17.64 -13.23
C GLY A 193 20.16 17.43 -12.51
N TYR A 194 19.75 16.18 -12.32
CA TYR A 194 18.70 15.83 -11.37
C TYR A 194 19.24 15.92 -9.94
N ASP A 195 18.54 16.63 -9.07
CA ASP A 195 18.93 16.83 -7.67
C ASP A 195 18.75 15.54 -6.85
N ALA A 196 17.75 14.70 -7.20
CA ALA A 196 17.58 13.38 -6.63
C ALA A 196 16.89 12.41 -7.60
N ILE A 197 17.09 11.11 -7.36
CA ILE A 197 16.46 10.02 -8.10
C ILE A 197 15.68 9.15 -7.12
N PHE A 198 14.45 8.78 -7.47
CA PHE A 198 13.66 7.78 -6.75
C PHE A 198 13.52 6.51 -7.58
N ILE A 199 13.75 5.35 -6.97
CA ILE A 199 13.61 4.03 -7.58
C ILE A 199 12.40 3.32 -6.97
N GLY A 200 11.40 3.08 -7.81
CA GLY A 200 10.14 2.39 -7.48
C GLY A 200 9.72 1.40 -8.56
N THR A 201 10.68 0.67 -9.13
CA THR A 201 10.46 -0.27 -10.25
C THR A 201 9.69 -1.54 -9.88
N GLY A 202 9.48 -1.77 -8.58
CA GLY A 202 8.81 -2.95 -8.04
C GLY A 202 9.58 -4.26 -8.23
N VAL A 203 8.87 -5.36 -8.03
CA VAL A 203 9.28 -6.71 -8.45
C VAL A 203 8.47 -7.08 -9.68
N GLY A 204 9.13 -7.54 -10.74
CA GLY A 204 8.47 -7.76 -12.03
C GLY A 204 9.09 -8.86 -12.86
N ARG A 205 10.04 -9.62 -12.30
CA ARG A 205 10.56 -10.85 -12.90
C ARG A 205 9.82 -12.03 -12.24
N PRO A 206 9.16 -12.92 -13.00
CA PRO A 206 8.49 -14.06 -12.39
C PRO A 206 9.53 -15.00 -11.75
N LYS A 207 9.14 -15.69 -10.69
CA LYS A 207 9.96 -16.75 -10.13
C LYS A 207 9.75 -18.04 -10.91
N GLU A 208 10.85 -18.60 -11.41
CA GLU A 208 10.88 -19.88 -12.10
C GLU A 208 10.62 -21.04 -11.12
N LEU A 209 10.03 -22.13 -11.60
CA LEU A 209 9.91 -23.38 -10.84
C LEU A 209 11.20 -24.19 -10.90
N ASP A 210 12.01 -23.99 -11.96
CA ASP A 210 13.26 -24.70 -12.22
C ASP A 210 13.04 -26.21 -12.40
N ILE A 211 12.00 -26.54 -13.19
CA ILE A 211 11.64 -27.92 -13.53
C ILE A 211 11.63 -28.14 -15.04
N LYS A 212 11.77 -29.40 -15.46
CA LYS A 212 11.79 -29.77 -16.88
C LYS A 212 10.50 -29.34 -17.59
N GLY A 213 10.65 -28.79 -18.79
CA GLY A 213 9.55 -28.38 -19.67
C GLY A 213 8.98 -26.99 -19.42
N GLU A 214 9.54 -26.21 -18.49
CA GLU A 214 9.06 -24.84 -18.20
C GLU A 214 9.16 -23.89 -19.42
N THR A 215 9.94 -24.26 -20.44
CA THR A 215 10.09 -23.53 -21.71
C THR A 215 9.10 -23.95 -22.81
N LEU A 216 8.20 -24.91 -22.54
CA LEU A 216 7.20 -25.36 -23.52
C LEU A 216 6.22 -24.23 -23.86
N GLY A 217 5.78 -24.16 -25.11
CA GLY A 217 5.03 -23.02 -25.64
C GLY A 217 3.65 -22.77 -25.02
N HIS A 218 3.12 -23.71 -24.23
CA HIS A 218 1.86 -23.59 -23.50
C HIS A 218 2.04 -23.24 -22.01
N VAL A 219 3.28 -23.04 -21.57
CA VAL A 219 3.63 -22.69 -20.18
C VAL A 219 3.98 -21.21 -20.11
N HIS A 220 3.24 -20.46 -19.29
CA HIS A 220 3.41 -19.02 -19.17
C HIS A 220 3.41 -18.57 -17.71
N TYR A 221 3.89 -17.35 -17.45
CA TYR A 221 3.86 -16.74 -16.13
C TYR A 221 2.64 -15.83 -15.96
N ALA A 222 2.02 -15.88 -14.79
CA ALA A 222 0.80 -15.13 -14.49
C ALA A 222 0.97 -13.62 -14.65
N ILE A 223 2.14 -13.09 -14.29
CA ILE A 223 2.40 -11.65 -14.35
C ILE A 223 2.56 -11.13 -15.77
N ASP A 224 2.90 -12.00 -16.72
CA ASP A 224 2.97 -11.66 -18.14
C ASP A 224 1.59 -11.82 -18.76
N PHE A 225 0.89 -12.92 -18.41
CA PHE A 225 -0.50 -13.16 -18.80
C PHE A 225 -1.43 -12.01 -18.41
N LEU A 226 -1.39 -11.54 -17.17
CA LEU A 226 -2.29 -10.50 -16.66
C LEU A 226 -2.07 -9.13 -17.33
N ARG A 227 -0.92 -8.88 -17.98
CA ARG A 227 -0.67 -7.61 -18.69
C ARG A 227 -1.53 -7.46 -19.93
N SER A 228 -1.75 -8.57 -20.63
CA SER A 228 -2.43 -8.63 -21.92
C SER A 228 -3.10 -10.00 -22.08
N PRO A 229 -4.08 -10.34 -21.23
CA PRO A 229 -4.68 -11.68 -21.20
C PRO A 229 -5.35 -12.06 -22.53
N GLU A 230 -5.73 -11.08 -23.35
CA GLU A 230 -6.27 -11.25 -24.69
C GLU A 230 -5.26 -11.78 -25.72
N THR A 231 -3.96 -11.67 -25.48
CA THR A 231 -2.93 -12.17 -26.40
C THR A 231 -2.66 -13.66 -26.26
N TYR A 232 -3.25 -14.31 -25.24
CA TYR A 232 -3.02 -15.71 -24.93
C TYR A 232 -4.18 -16.57 -25.41
N ASP A 233 -3.93 -17.38 -26.45
CA ASP A 233 -4.93 -18.28 -27.03
C ASP A 233 -4.87 -19.67 -26.40
N PHE A 234 -5.41 -19.78 -25.18
CA PHE A 234 -5.63 -21.08 -24.55
C PHE A 234 -6.86 -21.75 -25.17
N LYS A 235 -6.85 -23.09 -25.31
CA LYS A 235 -8.05 -23.83 -25.73
C LYS A 235 -9.08 -23.92 -24.60
N GLU A 236 -9.31 -25.08 -24.00
CA GLU A 236 -10.39 -25.27 -23.04
C GLU A 236 -9.86 -25.39 -21.61
N LYS A 237 -8.85 -26.24 -21.36
CA LYS A 237 -8.39 -26.56 -20.00
C LYS A 237 -7.11 -25.83 -19.64
N VAL A 238 -7.14 -25.03 -18.59
CA VAL A 238 -5.97 -24.27 -18.13
C VAL A 238 -5.67 -24.57 -16.66
N VAL A 239 -4.41 -24.86 -16.38
CA VAL A 239 -3.88 -25.12 -15.05
C VAL A 239 -3.22 -23.86 -14.52
N VAL A 240 -3.55 -23.45 -13.30
CA VAL A 240 -2.87 -22.35 -12.59
C VAL A 240 -2.09 -22.92 -11.41
N ILE A 241 -0.80 -22.64 -11.32
CA ILE A 241 0.08 -23.17 -10.26
C ILE A 241 0.42 -22.05 -9.29
N GLY A 242 -0.07 -22.16 -8.05
CA GLY A 242 0.11 -21.14 -7.02
C GLY A 242 -1.20 -20.75 -6.35
N ALA A 243 -1.11 -20.03 -5.22
CA ALA A 243 -2.29 -19.66 -4.43
C ALA A 243 -2.14 -18.30 -3.72
N GLY A 244 -1.55 -17.32 -4.40
CA GLY A 244 -1.57 -15.91 -4.00
C GLY A 244 -2.57 -15.10 -4.81
N ASN A 245 -2.72 -13.81 -4.51
CA ASN A 245 -3.66 -12.91 -5.21
C ASN A 245 -3.47 -12.94 -6.74
N VAL A 246 -2.21 -12.94 -7.21
CA VAL A 246 -1.89 -13.07 -8.64
C VAL A 246 -2.44 -14.37 -9.26
N ALA A 247 -2.43 -15.48 -8.50
CA ALA A 247 -3.00 -16.74 -8.97
C ALA A 247 -4.53 -16.67 -9.06
N MET A 248 -5.19 -16.02 -8.10
CA MET A 248 -6.64 -15.82 -8.11
C MET A 248 -7.08 -14.90 -9.25
N ASP A 249 -6.35 -13.81 -9.46
CA ASP A 249 -6.58 -12.87 -10.57
C ASP A 249 -6.43 -13.56 -11.92
N ALA A 250 -5.37 -14.36 -12.11
CA ALA A 250 -5.17 -15.12 -13.34
C ALA A 250 -6.28 -16.16 -13.55
N ALA A 251 -6.63 -16.92 -12.50
CA ALA A 251 -7.64 -17.96 -12.57
C ALA A 251 -9.03 -17.40 -12.92
N ARG A 252 -9.43 -16.29 -12.28
CA ARG A 252 -10.71 -15.62 -12.56
C ARG A 252 -10.73 -14.95 -13.93
N THR A 253 -9.61 -14.36 -14.35
CA THR A 253 -9.48 -13.81 -15.71
C THR A 253 -9.71 -14.89 -16.77
N LEU A 254 -9.03 -16.04 -16.64
CA LEU A 254 -9.24 -17.20 -17.51
C LEU A 254 -10.68 -17.73 -17.46
N LYS A 255 -11.26 -17.80 -16.25
CA LYS A 255 -12.64 -18.28 -16.07
C LYS A 255 -13.64 -17.39 -16.80
N ARG A 256 -13.48 -16.07 -16.73
CA ARG A 256 -14.29 -15.07 -17.44
C ARG A 256 -14.06 -15.09 -18.95
N GLN A 257 -12.90 -15.55 -19.42
CA GLN A 257 -12.64 -15.88 -20.83
C GLN A 257 -13.25 -17.24 -21.25
N GLY A 258 -14.01 -17.90 -20.38
CA GLY A 258 -14.74 -19.14 -20.69
C GLY A 258 -13.90 -20.42 -20.56
N LYS A 259 -12.74 -20.38 -19.89
CA LYS A 259 -11.87 -21.55 -19.73
C LYS A 259 -12.30 -22.46 -18.56
N ASP A 260 -11.99 -23.75 -18.67
CA ASP A 260 -12.04 -24.70 -17.55
C ASP A 260 -10.74 -24.60 -16.74
N VAL A 261 -10.82 -23.91 -15.60
CA VAL A 261 -9.65 -23.52 -14.81
C VAL A 261 -9.56 -24.35 -13.54
N THR A 262 -8.39 -24.93 -13.30
CA THR A 262 -8.06 -25.59 -12.03
C THR A 262 -6.79 -25.00 -11.44
N VAL A 263 -6.89 -24.51 -10.20
CA VAL A 263 -5.76 -24.02 -9.41
C VAL A 263 -5.14 -25.18 -8.63
N TYR A 264 -3.84 -25.39 -8.80
CA TYR A 264 -3.07 -26.40 -8.08
C TYR A 264 -2.20 -25.73 -7.01
N TYR A 265 -2.28 -26.26 -5.79
CA TYR A 265 -1.50 -25.75 -4.66
C TYR A 265 -0.88 -26.88 -3.84
N ARG A 266 0.39 -26.70 -3.45
CA ARG A 266 1.16 -27.69 -2.71
C ARG A 266 0.85 -27.79 -1.21
N LYS A 267 -0.08 -26.96 -0.70
CA LYS A 267 -0.51 -26.97 0.71
C LYS A 267 -2.04 -26.93 0.80
N THR A 268 -2.57 -26.78 2.01
CA THR A 268 -4.01 -26.66 2.27
C THR A 268 -4.57 -25.31 1.81
N PHE A 269 -5.90 -25.22 1.71
CA PHE A 269 -6.62 -23.94 1.54
C PHE A 269 -6.26 -22.91 2.61
N GLU A 270 -6.16 -23.33 3.88
CA GLU A 270 -5.81 -22.44 5.01
C GLU A 270 -4.40 -21.85 4.89
N ASN A 271 -3.52 -22.48 4.11
CA ASN A 271 -2.17 -22.00 3.87
C ASN A 271 -2.04 -21.18 2.58
N MET A 272 -3.12 -20.90 1.86
CA MET A 272 -3.09 -20.00 0.71
C MET A 272 -2.75 -18.59 1.18
N SER A 273 -1.95 -17.88 0.39
CA SER A 273 -1.53 -16.51 0.71
C SER A 273 -2.43 -15.46 0.07
N ALA A 274 -3.42 -15.88 -0.72
CA ALA A 274 -4.40 -14.98 -1.30
C ALA A 274 -5.38 -14.49 -0.22
N ASN A 275 -5.97 -13.32 -0.45
CA ASN A 275 -7.03 -12.78 0.37
C ASN A 275 -8.21 -13.77 0.38
N LYS A 276 -8.85 -13.95 1.53
CA LYS A 276 -9.95 -14.92 1.67
C LYS A 276 -11.11 -14.60 0.72
N SER A 277 -11.48 -13.33 0.62
CA SER A 277 -12.49 -12.86 -0.32
C SER A 277 -12.15 -13.20 -1.78
N GLU A 278 -10.88 -13.12 -2.18
CA GLU A 278 -10.47 -13.46 -3.55
C GLU A 278 -10.58 -14.96 -3.84
N ILE A 279 -10.32 -15.82 -2.84
CA ILE A 279 -10.49 -17.27 -2.94
C ILE A 279 -11.99 -17.60 -3.03
N GLU A 280 -12.82 -16.98 -2.18
CA GLU A 280 -14.27 -17.15 -2.17
C GLU A 280 -14.89 -16.73 -3.51
N GLU A 281 -14.54 -15.55 -4.02
CA GLU A 281 -14.99 -15.08 -5.34
C GLU A 281 -14.53 -16.00 -6.48
N ALA A 282 -13.32 -16.57 -6.41
CA ALA A 282 -12.86 -17.52 -7.42
C ALA A 282 -13.68 -18.83 -7.40
N LEU A 283 -14.00 -19.34 -6.21
CA LEU A 283 -14.86 -20.52 -6.03
C LEU A 283 -16.29 -20.25 -6.55
N GLU A 284 -16.86 -19.09 -6.25
CA GLU A 284 -18.18 -18.66 -6.72
C GLU A 284 -18.23 -18.54 -8.25
N GLU A 285 -17.15 -18.06 -8.89
CA GLU A 285 -17.01 -18.02 -10.34
C GLU A 285 -16.79 -19.42 -10.97
N GLY A 286 -16.63 -20.47 -10.15
CA GLY A 286 -16.49 -21.86 -10.59
C GLY A 286 -15.07 -22.27 -10.96
N VAL A 287 -14.05 -21.62 -10.38
CA VAL A 287 -12.66 -22.07 -10.42
C VAL A 287 -12.53 -23.32 -9.53
N LYS A 288 -11.92 -24.38 -10.08
CA LYS A 288 -11.64 -25.62 -9.33
C LYS A 288 -10.30 -25.49 -8.59
N PHE A 289 -10.15 -26.23 -7.50
CA PHE A 289 -8.93 -26.21 -6.70
C PHE A 289 -8.51 -27.63 -6.34
N GLU A 290 -7.22 -27.91 -6.53
CA GLU A 290 -6.55 -29.15 -6.17
C GLU A 290 -5.40 -28.84 -5.21
N VAL A 291 -5.55 -29.24 -3.96
CA VAL A 291 -4.56 -29.03 -2.90
C VAL A 291 -3.65 -30.24 -2.73
N PHE A 292 -2.53 -30.05 -2.04
CA PHE A 292 -1.49 -31.06 -1.86
C PHE A 292 -0.90 -31.59 -3.17
N LYS A 293 -0.74 -30.71 -4.16
CA LYS A 293 -0.15 -31.03 -5.47
C LYS A 293 1.01 -30.11 -5.77
N ALA A 294 2.14 -30.67 -6.20
CA ALA A 294 3.27 -29.91 -6.71
C ALA A 294 3.63 -30.38 -8.13
N PRO A 295 3.87 -29.44 -9.08
CA PRO A 295 4.33 -29.81 -10.41
C PRO A 295 5.76 -30.36 -10.32
N VAL A 296 6.04 -31.43 -11.05
CA VAL A 296 7.38 -32.03 -11.14
C VAL A 296 7.99 -31.92 -12.53
N GLU A 297 7.15 -31.94 -13.57
CA GLU A 297 7.58 -31.84 -14.96
C GLU A 297 6.42 -31.32 -15.83
N PHE A 298 6.73 -30.45 -16.78
CA PHE A 298 5.83 -30.08 -17.87
C PHE A 298 6.13 -30.93 -19.10
N VAL A 299 5.08 -31.44 -19.74
CA VAL A 299 5.15 -32.25 -20.97
C VAL A 299 4.20 -31.68 -22.01
N ASP A 300 4.31 -32.08 -23.28
CA ASP A 300 3.50 -31.52 -24.36
C ASP A 300 1.98 -31.67 -24.13
N GLU A 301 1.54 -32.75 -23.47
CA GLU A 301 0.14 -33.01 -23.17
C GLU A 301 -0.37 -32.37 -21.86
N GLY A 302 0.48 -31.72 -21.08
CA GLY A 302 0.10 -31.06 -19.83
C GLY A 302 1.16 -31.10 -18.73
N VAL A 303 0.74 -31.33 -17.48
CA VAL A 303 1.63 -31.23 -16.30
C VAL A 303 1.62 -32.54 -15.53
N ILE A 304 2.80 -33.03 -15.17
CA ILE A 304 2.96 -34.12 -14.21
C ILE A 304 2.99 -33.50 -12.81
N PHE A 305 2.04 -33.90 -11.96
CA PHE A 305 1.97 -33.51 -10.56
C PHE A 305 2.30 -34.69 -9.67
N SER A 306 2.98 -34.44 -8.56
CA SER A 306 3.08 -35.36 -7.44
C SER A 306 2.23 -34.88 -6.26
N ASP A 307 1.73 -35.84 -5.48
CA ASP A 307 1.11 -35.56 -4.21
C ASP A 307 2.17 -35.00 -3.24
N THR A 308 1.72 -34.14 -2.33
CA THR A 308 2.59 -33.53 -1.33
C THR A 308 2.06 -33.72 0.07
N GLU A 309 2.96 -33.83 1.03
CA GLU A 309 2.63 -33.83 2.45
C GLU A 309 3.24 -32.62 3.15
N ASN A 310 2.44 -31.98 4.00
CA ASN A 310 2.93 -30.92 4.86
C ASN A 310 3.40 -31.50 6.19
N TYR A 311 4.56 -31.03 6.66
CA TYR A 311 5.07 -31.34 7.99
C TYR A 311 5.56 -30.06 8.65
N THR A 312 5.50 -30.01 9.97
CA THR A 312 6.01 -28.87 10.74
C THR A 312 7.46 -29.16 11.10
N ASP A 313 8.36 -28.25 10.74
CA ASP A 313 9.77 -28.35 11.14
C ASP A 313 9.97 -28.00 12.62
N GLU A 314 11.19 -28.20 13.12
CA GLU A 314 11.58 -27.95 14.51
C GLU A 314 11.36 -26.48 14.95
N ASN A 315 11.22 -25.55 14.00
CA ASN A 315 10.97 -24.13 14.24
C ASN A 315 9.48 -23.76 14.13
N GLY A 316 8.58 -24.75 14.04
CA GLY A 316 7.15 -24.53 13.90
C GLY A 316 6.72 -24.08 12.50
N ARG A 317 7.59 -24.14 11.49
CA ARG A 317 7.25 -23.73 10.12
C ARG A 317 6.73 -24.92 9.32
N ILE A 318 5.66 -24.69 8.57
CA ILE A 318 5.09 -25.69 7.67
C ILE A 318 5.98 -25.83 6.42
N GLN A 319 6.64 -26.96 6.31
CA GLN A 319 7.36 -27.42 5.14
C GLN A 319 6.50 -28.38 4.31
N THR A 320 6.85 -28.53 3.04
CA THR A 320 6.16 -29.42 2.11
C THR A 320 7.18 -30.37 1.51
N ARG A 321 6.89 -31.68 1.55
CA ARG A 321 7.66 -32.72 0.87
C ARG A 321 6.83 -33.37 -0.23
N ILE A 322 7.49 -33.82 -1.29
CA ILE A 322 6.86 -34.61 -2.34
C ILE A 322 6.70 -36.05 -1.86
N VAL A 323 5.54 -36.66 -2.14
CA VAL A 323 5.30 -38.09 -1.93
C VAL A 323 5.86 -38.85 -3.12
N GLU A 324 6.81 -39.73 -2.88
CA GLU A 324 7.44 -40.54 -3.94
C GLU A 324 6.43 -41.47 -4.61
N ASN A 325 6.62 -41.71 -5.92
CA ASN A 325 5.79 -42.62 -6.73
C ASN A 325 4.30 -42.22 -6.79
N SER A 326 4.00 -40.93 -6.68
CA SER A 326 2.64 -40.37 -6.74
C SER A 326 2.36 -39.57 -8.01
N GLU A 327 3.29 -39.61 -8.97
CA GLU A 327 3.26 -38.83 -10.21
C GLU A 327 2.01 -39.16 -11.04
N LYS A 328 1.25 -38.13 -11.42
CA LYS A 328 0.08 -38.25 -12.29
C LYS A 328 0.06 -37.14 -13.31
N LEU A 329 -0.16 -37.51 -14.56
CA LEU A 329 -0.36 -36.56 -15.65
C LEU A 329 -1.76 -35.93 -15.57
N VAL A 330 -1.78 -34.60 -15.50
CA VAL A 330 -2.96 -33.77 -15.69
C VAL A 330 -2.91 -33.17 -17.08
N LYS A 331 -3.82 -33.60 -17.95
CA LYS A 331 -3.94 -33.07 -19.31
C LYS A 331 -4.52 -31.67 -19.31
N CYS A 332 -3.84 -30.73 -19.95
CA CYS A 332 -4.30 -29.36 -20.11
C CYS A 332 -3.75 -28.73 -21.40
N ASP A 333 -4.38 -27.66 -21.84
CA ASP A 333 -4.01 -26.91 -23.04
C ASP A 333 -3.10 -25.72 -22.72
N GLY A 334 -2.98 -25.35 -21.44
CA GLY A 334 -2.21 -24.21 -20.98
C GLY A 334 -1.89 -24.27 -19.50
N VAL A 335 -0.76 -23.68 -19.13
CA VAL A 335 -0.27 -23.57 -17.77
C VAL A 335 0.07 -22.13 -17.46
N ILE A 336 -0.41 -21.64 -16.31
CA ILE A 336 -0.04 -20.36 -15.73
C ILE A 336 0.71 -20.59 -14.42
N ILE A 337 1.98 -20.18 -14.37
CA ILE A 337 2.83 -20.22 -13.18
C ILE A 337 2.68 -18.92 -12.39
N ALA A 338 2.26 -19.02 -11.12
CA ALA A 338 1.99 -17.89 -10.22
C ALA A 338 2.70 -18.05 -8.85
N VAL A 339 4.00 -18.36 -8.88
CA VAL A 339 4.79 -18.76 -7.68
C VAL A 339 5.73 -17.68 -7.14
N SER A 340 5.26 -16.42 -7.13
CA SER A 340 5.98 -15.21 -6.69
C SER A 340 6.81 -14.51 -7.78
N GLN A 341 7.45 -13.42 -7.38
CA GLN A 341 8.17 -12.47 -8.22
C GLN A 341 9.49 -12.04 -7.55
N THR A 342 10.45 -11.63 -8.36
CA THR A 342 11.75 -11.11 -7.96
C THR A 342 12.05 -9.79 -8.68
N THR A 343 13.10 -9.10 -8.25
CA THR A 343 13.55 -7.85 -8.89
C THR A 343 14.21 -8.13 -10.24
N LYS A 344 14.13 -7.13 -11.12
CA LYS A 344 14.90 -7.12 -12.35
C LYS A 344 16.34 -6.68 -12.03
N LYS A 345 17.31 -7.24 -12.76
CA LYS A 345 18.75 -7.01 -12.49
C LYS A 345 19.35 -5.80 -13.23
N ASN A 346 18.59 -5.15 -14.11
CA ASN A 346 19.07 -4.07 -14.99
C ASN A 346 19.67 -2.88 -14.23
N LEU A 347 19.10 -2.48 -13.09
CA LEU A 347 19.63 -1.37 -12.30
C LEU A 347 21.00 -1.70 -11.69
N VAL A 348 21.21 -2.96 -11.30
CA VAL A 348 22.44 -3.44 -10.67
C VAL A 348 23.56 -3.66 -11.68
N SER A 349 23.22 -4.07 -12.91
CA SER A 349 24.23 -4.27 -13.96
C SER A 349 24.86 -2.97 -14.48
N SER A 350 24.29 -1.81 -14.10
CA SER A 350 24.63 -0.51 -14.69
C SER A 350 24.96 0.57 -13.66
N SER A 351 25.06 0.22 -12.38
CA SER A 351 25.43 1.13 -11.29
C SER A 351 25.98 0.35 -10.08
N ASP A 352 26.80 0.99 -9.25
CA ASP A 352 27.35 0.42 -8.01
C ASP A 352 26.35 0.42 -6.83
N ILE A 353 25.07 0.21 -7.13
CA ILE A 353 23.99 0.25 -6.15
C ILE A 353 23.90 -1.09 -5.38
N GLU A 354 23.80 -1.01 -4.05
CA GLU A 354 23.81 -2.20 -3.20
C GLU A 354 22.46 -2.94 -3.26
N ILE A 355 22.54 -4.26 -3.42
CA ILE A 355 21.40 -5.18 -3.34
C ILE A 355 21.66 -6.29 -2.34
N ASN A 356 20.60 -6.80 -1.72
CA ASN A 356 20.70 -7.95 -0.83
C ASN A 356 20.71 -9.28 -1.62
N LYS A 357 20.88 -10.40 -0.91
CA LYS A 357 20.89 -11.76 -1.49
C LYS A 357 19.62 -12.16 -2.27
N TRP A 358 18.52 -11.43 -2.08
CA TRP A 358 17.25 -11.63 -2.77
C TRP A 358 17.10 -10.72 -4.00
N GLY A 359 18.11 -9.92 -4.32
CA GLY A 359 18.11 -8.95 -5.41
C GLY A 359 17.37 -7.65 -5.07
N LEU A 360 16.89 -7.47 -3.83
CA LEU A 360 16.18 -6.25 -3.43
C LEU A 360 17.18 -5.12 -3.17
N LEU A 361 16.78 -3.91 -3.56
CA LEU A 361 17.53 -2.68 -3.33
C LEU A 361 17.70 -2.44 -1.83
N VAL A 362 18.93 -2.22 -1.39
CA VAL A 362 19.22 -1.89 0.01
C VAL A 362 19.06 -0.39 0.21
N THR A 363 18.24 -0.03 1.20
CA THR A 363 18.05 1.35 1.63
C THR A 363 18.12 1.47 3.15
N ASP A 364 18.47 2.65 3.64
CA ASP A 364 18.34 2.99 5.05
C ASP A 364 16.86 3.24 5.45
N SER A 365 16.64 3.68 6.69
CA SER A 365 15.30 3.98 7.19
C SER A 365 14.68 5.22 6.53
N LYS A 366 15.47 6.10 5.91
CA LYS A 366 14.99 7.27 5.16
C LYS A 366 14.74 6.98 3.68
N GLY A 367 15.08 5.78 3.23
CA GLY A 367 14.99 5.35 1.84
C GLY A 367 16.23 5.68 1.02
N GLU A 368 17.32 6.17 1.63
CA GLU A 368 18.59 6.47 0.94
C GLU A 368 19.30 5.15 0.57
N THR A 369 19.84 5.06 -0.65
CA THR A 369 20.60 3.91 -1.14
C THR A 369 22.11 4.09 -0.87
N SER A 370 22.94 3.14 -1.31
CA SER A 370 24.40 3.29 -1.30
C SER A 370 24.90 4.41 -2.23
N MET A 371 24.09 4.81 -3.23
CA MET A 371 24.41 5.92 -4.13
C MET A 371 23.84 7.23 -3.57
N ASN A 372 24.69 8.26 -3.52
CA ASN A 372 24.29 9.58 -3.06
C ASN A 372 23.18 10.16 -3.96
N ASN A 373 22.23 10.88 -3.36
CA ASN A 373 21.05 11.46 -4.02
C ASN A 373 20.07 10.44 -4.63
N VAL A 374 20.25 9.13 -4.39
CA VAL A 374 19.37 8.07 -4.91
C VAL A 374 18.60 7.42 -3.77
N PHE A 375 17.28 7.36 -3.93
CA PHE A 375 16.34 6.84 -2.96
C PHE A 375 15.56 5.65 -3.54
N GLY A 376 15.06 4.77 -2.67
CA GLY A 376 14.27 3.60 -3.07
C GLY A 376 13.05 3.36 -2.16
N SER A 377 11.94 2.90 -2.75
CA SER A 377 10.79 2.40 -1.97
C SER A 377 9.89 1.47 -2.78
N GLY A 378 8.92 0.87 -2.11
CA GLY A 378 8.00 -0.13 -2.67
C GLY A 378 8.65 -1.50 -2.84
N ASP A 379 8.06 -2.34 -3.69
CA ASP A 379 8.42 -3.75 -3.74
C ASP A 379 9.87 -4.02 -4.14
N VAL A 380 10.54 -3.10 -4.84
CA VAL A 380 11.97 -3.21 -5.17
C VAL A 380 12.86 -3.23 -3.92
N VAL A 381 12.39 -2.65 -2.81
CA VAL A 381 13.07 -2.64 -1.50
C VAL A 381 12.49 -3.70 -0.56
N SER A 382 11.16 -3.77 -0.44
CA SER A 382 10.48 -4.59 0.58
C SER A 382 10.13 -6.02 0.14
N GLY A 383 10.30 -6.34 -1.14
CA GLY A 383 9.60 -7.44 -1.80
C GLY A 383 8.11 -7.12 -1.96
N ALA A 384 7.37 -8.02 -2.63
CA ALA A 384 5.94 -7.84 -2.90
C ALA A 384 5.14 -7.56 -1.61
N ARG A 385 4.50 -6.40 -1.55
CA ARG A 385 3.60 -5.96 -0.47
C ARG A 385 2.23 -5.56 -1.02
N THR A 386 1.30 -5.25 -0.14
CA THR A 386 0.01 -4.69 -0.55
C THR A 386 0.20 -3.28 -1.12
N VAL A 387 -0.74 -2.83 -1.96
CA VAL A 387 -0.73 -1.49 -2.56
C VAL A 387 -0.66 -0.40 -1.48
N VAL A 388 -1.44 -0.53 -0.40
CA VAL A 388 -1.47 0.45 0.69
C VAL A 388 -0.16 0.51 1.50
N GLU A 389 0.51 -0.62 1.73
CA GLU A 389 1.85 -0.62 2.36
C GLU A 389 2.87 0.09 1.47
N THR A 390 2.78 -0.12 0.16
CA THR A 390 3.65 0.55 -0.81
C THR A 390 3.45 2.06 -0.81
N ILE A 391 2.19 2.53 -0.81
CA ILE A 391 1.86 3.96 -0.75
C ILE A 391 2.31 4.57 0.57
N ALA A 392 2.06 3.90 1.70
CA ALA A 392 2.46 4.38 3.03
C ALA A 392 3.98 4.59 3.12
N ASN A 393 4.75 3.61 2.62
CA ASN A 393 6.21 3.72 2.56
C ASN A 393 6.65 4.84 1.61
N ALA A 394 6.11 4.89 0.40
CA ALA A 394 6.45 5.91 -0.60
C ALA A 394 6.14 7.33 -0.11
N LYS A 395 5.02 7.54 0.59
CA LYS A 395 4.68 8.83 1.22
C LYS A 395 5.77 9.27 2.19
N ARG A 396 6.22 8.37 3.07
CA ARG A 396 7.32 8.65 4.01
C ARG A 396 8.63 8.97 3.30
N ILE A 397 8.98 8.24 2.24
CA ILE A 397 10.21 8.49 1.48
C ILE A 397 10.13 9.82 0.73
N ALA A 398 8.97 10.19 0.18
CA ALA A 398 8.77 11.48 -0.47
C ALA A 398 9.04 12.66 0.49
N LEU A 399 8.61 12.55 1.75
CA LEU A 399 8.92 13.56 2.78
C LEU A 399 10.43 13.66 3.05
N ASN A 400 11.12 12.52 3.17
CA ASN A 400 12.58 12.51 3.36
C ASN A 400 13.32 13.09 2.16
N MET A 401 12.87 12.80 0.94
CA MET A 401 13.43 13.37 -0.29
C MET A 401 13.25 14.88 -0.34
N ASP A 402 12.09 15.40 0.08
CA ASP A 402 11.88 16.85 0.17
C ASP A 402 12.84 17.50 1.18
N LEU A 403 12.98 16.91 2.38
CA LEU A 403 13.94 17.37 3.38
C LEU A 403 15.40 17.28 2.88
N PHE A 404 15.72 16.28 2.07
CA PHE A 404 17.02 16.15 1.43
C PHE A 404 17.28 17.29 0.43
N CYS A 405 16.32 17.53 -0.48
CA CYS A 405 16.48 18.49 -1.59
C CYS A 405 16.45 19.95 -1.17
N LYS A 406 15.74 20.28 -0.08
CA LYS A 406 15.79 21.62 0.55
C LYS A 406 17.19 21.99 1.06
N GLY A 407 18.08 21.00 1.20
CA GLY A 407 19.45 21.22 1.67
C GLY A 407 19.53 21.51 3.16
N GLY A 408 20.74 21.82 3.62
CA GLY A 408 21.01 22.19 5.02
C GLY A 408 21.89 21.18 5.76
N SER A 409 22.68 21.70 6.69
CA SER A 409 23.41 20.97 7.72
C SER A 409 22.49 19.98 8.46
N LYS A 410 23.06 18.98 9.14
CA LYS A 410 22.30 18.07 10.03
C LYS A 410 21.40 18.84 11.01
N LEU A 411 21.85 20.02 11.44
CA LEU A 411 21.09 20.93 12.28
C LEU A 411 19.90 21.56 11.55
N GLU A 412 20.08 22.05 10.33
CA GLU A 412 18.99 22.63 9.52
C GLU A 412 17.95 21.57 9.14
N LYS A 413 18.36 20.35 8.81
CA LYS A 413 17.41 19.25 8.57
C LYS A 413 16.62 18.88 9.82
N ALA A 414 17.28 18.84 10.99
CA ALA A 414 16.58 18.65 12.25
C ALA A 414 15.61 19.80 12.54
N ARG A 415 15.97 21.05 12.23
CA ARG A 415 15.10 22.22 12.38
C ARG A 415 13.90 22.19 11.44
N LEU A 416 14.08 21.84 10.16
CA LEU A 416 13.00 21.70 9.20
C LEU A 416 12.02 20.59 9.61
N LEU A 417 12.53 19.47 10.12
CA LEU A 417 11.69 18.41 10.68
C LEU A 417 10.93 18.90 11.92
N ILE A 418 11.59 19.67 12.81
CA ILE A 418 10.92 20.31 13.96
C ILE A 418 9.82 21.26 13.47
N GLU A 419 10.07 22.08 12.45
CA GLU A 419 9.08 23.01 11.90
C GLU A 419 7.85 22.29 11.30
N GLU A 420 8.05 21.18 10.58
CA GLU A 420 6.94 20.34 10.10
C GLU A 420 6.15 19.73 11.27
N ILE A 421 6.84 19.18 12.28
CA ILE A 421 6.20 18.62 13.48
C ILE A 421 5.46 19.71 14.25
N ASP A 422 6.05 20.91 14.40
CA ASP A 422 5.44 22.05 15.08
C ASP A 422 4.17 22.50 14.37
N LYS A 423 4.15 22.48 13.03
CA LYS A 423 2.94 22.74 12.24
C LYS A 423 1.83 21.73 12.54
N GLU A 424 2.14 20.44 12.58
CA GLU A 424 1.18 19.41 13.00
C GLU A 424 0.71 19.60 14.45
N MET A 425 1.62 20.00 15.34
CA MET A 425 1.29 20.30 16.74
C MET A 425 0.36 21.50 16.88
N VAL A 426 0.47 22.54 16.03
CA VAL A 426 -0.47 23.68 16.01
C VAL A 426 -1.88 23.19 15.71
N GLU A 427 -2.06 22.36 14.69
CA GLU A 427 -3.38 21.81 14.34
C GLU A 427 -3.95 20.94 15.47
N LEU A 428 -3.11 20.11 16.09
CA LEU A 428 -3.50 19.30 17.24
C LEU A 428 -3.85 20.16 18.46
N PHE A 429 -3.12 21.25 18.68
CA PHE A 429 -3.40 22.22 19.74
C PHE A 429 -4.77 22.86 19.54
N GLU A 430 -5.07 23.37 18.34
CA GLU A 430 -6.38 23.96 18.02
C GLU A 430 -7.52 22.96 18.22
N LYS A 431 -7.37 21.74 17.69
CA LYS A 431 -8.35 20.65 17.88
C LYS A 431 -8.58 20.34 19.36
N ARG A 432 -7.50 20.28 20.15
CA ARG A 432 -7.59 20.03 21.59
C ARG A 432 -8.31 21.17 22.30
N PHE A 433 -8.01 22.43 22.01
CA PHE A 433 -8.63 23.57 22.68
C PHE A 433 -10.09 23.77 22.30
N LYS A 434 -10.50 23.36 21.10
CA LYS A 434 -11.91 23.22 20.73
C LYS A 434 -12.62 22.19 21.64
N ALA A 435 -12.04 21.00 21.82
CA ALA A 435 -12.59 20.01 22.75
C ALA A 435 -12.59 20.48 24.23
N VAL A 436 -11.58 21.26 24.64
CA VAL A 436 -11.57 21.88 25.98
C VAL A 436 -12.74 22.85 26.13
N LYS A 437 -13.05 23.63 25.10
CA LYS A 437 -14.22 24.52 25.09
C LYS A 437 -15.53 23.74 25.24
N ASP A 438 -15.71 22.66 24.49
CA ASP A 438 -16.92 21.82 24.61
C ASP A 438 -17.09 21.27 26.04
N VAL A 439 -15.99 20.92 26.71
CA VAL A 439 -16.00 20.49 28.12
C VAL A 439 -16.38 21.64 29.06
N ILE A 440 -15.89 22.87 28.81
CA ILE A 440 -16.28 24.05 29.60
C ILE A 440 -17.78 24.29 29.47
N ASP A 441 -18.28 24.30 28.24
CA ASP A 441 -19.69 24.59 27.93
C ASP A 441 -20.59 23.56 28.63
N PHE A 442 -20.26 22.26 28.52
CA PHE A 442 -20.96 21.20 29.23
C PHE A 442 -20.92 21.36 30.76
N LYS A 443 -19.75 21.67 31.33
CA LYS A 443 -19.61 21.85 32.78
C LYS A 443 -20.37 23.07 33.28
N LYS A 444 -20.44 24.17 32.50
CA LYS A 444 -21.25 25.36 32.80
C LYS A 444 -22.73 25.00 32.79
N GLU A 445 -23.21 24.28 31.78
CA GLU A 445 -24.61 23.84 31.67
C GLU A 445 -25.04 22.92 32.82
N ASN A 446 -24.12 22.13 33.35
CA ASN A 446 -24.39 21.14 34.41
C ASN A 446 -23.90 21.55 35.81
N ASN A 447 -23.47 22.81 35.98
CA ASN A 447 -23.00 23.38 37.24
C ASN A 447 -21.88 22.57 37.94
N MET A 448 -20.93 22.06 37.15
CA MET A 448 -19.82 21.21 37.60
C MET A 448 -18.52 22.00 37.82
N ASP A 449 -17.66 21.54 38.74
CA ASP A 449 -16.33 22.12 38.92
C ASP A 449 -15.47 21.93 37.66
N ILE A 450 -14.83 23.01 37.25
CA ILE A 450 -14.00 23.11 36.06
C ILE A 450 -12.67 22.38 36.28
N THR A 451 -12.15 22.33 37.52
CA THR A 451 -10.86 21.70 37.84
C THR A 451 -11.01 20.24 38.32
N ASP A 452 -10.17 19.34 37.79
CA ASP A 452 -10.11 17.93 38.21
C ASP A 452 -8.65 17.45 38.20
N SER A 453 -7.99 17.59 39.36
CA SER A 453 -6.58 17.21 39.52
C SER A 453 -6.36 15.69 39.40
N SER A 454 -7.36 14.88 39.75
CA SER A 454 -7.29 13.42 39.67
C SER A 454 -7.23 12.92 38.21
N ARG A 455 -7.89 13.66 37.31
CA ARG A 455 -7.88 13.39 35.87
C ARG A 455 -6.53 13.67 35.23
N GLU A 456 -5.80 14.66 35.70
CA GLU A 456 -4.49 15.05 35.15
C GLU A 456 -3.45 13.96 35.39
N GLU A 457 -3.41 13.42 36.61
CA GLU A 457 -2.50 12.33 36.98
C GLU A 457 -2.82 11.04 36.20
N PHE A 458 -4.12 10.73 36.03
CA PHE A 458 -4.55 9.64 35.17
C PHE A 458 -4.08 9.81 33.70
N LEU A 459 -4.21 11.02 33.15
CA LEU A 459 -3.84 11.30 31.76
C LEU A 459 -2.33 11.19 31.53
N ILE A 460 -1.52 11.65 32.49
CA ILE A 460 -0.06 11.48 32.45
C ILE A 460 0.28 10.00 32.39
N ASN A 461 -0.21 9.20 33.33
CA ASN A 461 0.08 7.77 33.42
C ASN A 461 -0.38 7.00 32.18
N LYS A 462 -1.58 7.32 31.68
CA LYS A 462 -2.10 6.72 30.45
C LYS A 462 -1.20 7.04 29.25
N ASN A 463 -0.80 8.30 29.09
CA ASN A 463 -0.06 8.71 27.92
C ASN A 463 1.40 8.23 27.92
N LEU A 464 1.99 8.05 29.11
CA LEU A 464 3.31 7.42 29.25
C LEU A 464 3.35 5.97 28.74
N GLY A 465 2.21 5.28 28.70
CA GLY A 465 2.08 3.96 28.08
C GLY A 465 2.29 3.95 26.57
N TYR A 466 2.16 5.10 25.89
CA TYR A 466 2.41 5.23 24.45
C TYR A 466 3.83 5.72 24.12
N LEU A 467 4.58 6.22 25.10
CA LEU A 467 5.93 6.73 24.90
C LEU A 467 6.91 5.56 24.74
N LYS A 468 7.47 5.41 23.54
CA LYS A 468 8.41 4.32 23.20
C LYS A 468 9.81 4.54 23.76
N ASP A 469 10.29 5.78 23.79
CA ASP A 469 11.61 6.13 24.31
C ASP A 469 11.50 6.61 25.77
N LYS A 470 11.98 5.77 26.69
CA LYS A 470 11.94 6.04 28.12
C LYS A 470 12.87 7.15 28.57
N ALA A 471 13.90 7.50 27.79
CA ALA A 471 14.77 8.63 28.12
C ALA A 471 14.01 9.98 28.09
N LEU A 472 12.89 10.04 27.36
CA LEU A 472 12.09 11.26 27.19
C LEU A 472 10.99 11.44 28.26
N GLU A 473 10.80 10.46 29.14
CA GLU A 473 9.67 10.40 30.07
C GLU A 473 9.51 11.67 30.93
N LYS A 474 10.60 12.12 31.57
CA LYS A 474 10.57 13.33 32.41
C LYS A 474 10.14 14.59 31.64
N TYR A 475 10.61 14.73 30.39
CA TYR A 475 10.32 15.90 29.55
C TYR A 475 8.87 15.88 29.08
N TYR A 476 8.35 14.69 28.74
CA TYR A 476 6.97 14.52 28.34
C TYR A 476 5.99 14.79 29.49
N VAL A 477 6.31 14.35 30.71
CA VAL A 477 5.51 14.67 31.91
C VAL A 477 5.46 16.18 32.15
N GLU A 478 6.59 16.87 32.02
CA GLU A 478 6.68 18.32 32.15
C GLU A 478 5.85 19.03 31.07
N PHE A 479 5.95 18.59 29.82
CA PHE A 479 5.14 19.10 28.70
C PHE A 479 3.64 18.98 28.99
N LEU A 480 3.16 17.82 29.44
CA LEU A 480 1.74 17.62 29.78
C LEU A 480 1.28 18.52 30.92
N LYS A 481 2.09 18.67 31.97
CA LYS A 481 1.77 19.57 33.09
C LYS A 481 1.65 21.02 32.62
N ASN A 482 2.59 21.50 31.80
CA ASN A 482 2.52 22.84 31.22
C ASN A 482 1.28 23.02 30.34
N MET A 483 0.95 22.04 29.52
CA MET A 483 -0.27 22.03 28.71
C MET A 483 -1.54 22.10 29.59
N PHE A 484 -1.58 21.40 30.74
CA PHE A 484 -2.69 21.51 31.68
C PHE A 484 -2.82 22.91 32.29
N VAL A 485 -1.70 23.54 32.65
CA VAL A 485 -1.68 24.94 33.12
C VAL A 485 -2.26 25.88 32.07
N VAL A 486 -1.82 25.77 30.81
CA VAL A 486 -2.36 26.58 29.70
C VAL A 486 -3.86 26.32 29.50
N SER A 487 -4.30 25.06 29.64
CA SER A 487 -5.72 24.69 29.53
C SER A 487 -6.56 25.32 30.63
N LYS A 488 -6.10 25.26 31.89
CA LYS A 488 -6.77 25.91 33.03
C LYS A 488 -6.84 27.42 32.85
N LYS A 489 -5.77 28.03 32.36
CA LYS A 489 -5.75 29.47 32.06
C LYS A 489 -6.81 29.82 31.02
N TYR A 490 -6.87 29.12 29.89
CA TYR A 490 -7.91 29.31 28.88
C TYR A 490 -9.33 29.09 29.42
N GLN A 491 -9.51 28.07 30.28
CA GLN A 491 -10.78 27.84 30.98
C GLN A 491 -11.19 29.02 31.88
N SER A 492 -10.23 29.65 32.54
CA SER A 492 -10.45 30.86 33.33
C SER A 492 -10.72 32.10 32.47
N ASP A 493 -10.04 32.25 31.34
CA ASP A 493 -10.16 33.41 30.45
C ASP A 493 -11.50 33.45 29.70
N ILE A 494 -12.14 32.28 29.48
CA ILE A 494 -13.47 32.15 28.85
C ILE A 494 -14.59 31.93 29.89
N LYS A 495 -14.24 31.95 31.18
CA LYS A 495 -15.22 31.87 32.26
C LYS A 495 -16.09 33.12 32.24
#